data_AF-A0A3D6EPG7-F1
#
_entry.id   AF-A0A3D6EPG7-F1
#
_cell.length_a   1.000
_cell.length_b   1.000
_cell.length_c   1.000
_cell.angle_alpha   90.00
_cell.angle_beta   90.00
_cell.angle_gamma   90.00
#
_symmetry.space_group_name_H-M   'P 1'
#
loop_
_entity.id
_entity.type
_entity.pdbx_description
1 polymer ?
#
loop_
_entity_poly.entity_id
_entity_poly.type
_entity_poly.pdbx_seq_one_letter_code
_entity_poly.pdbx_strand_id
1 'polypeptide(L)'
;MVLVFLVMAFAIGLAVPLQSAINNALRDSLHSGSLVAALVSFAVGTLALLLVSALAGQPFAALGGLPRVAWWQWLGGVLGAFFVFGTTMLAPRIGLAAMVSLIVAGQVCSSLIFDRFGLLGLPERGLSWVRIGGAALILLGAVLVNFGDRWLAGRTS
;
A
#
# COMPACT_ATOMS: atom_id res chain seq x y z
N MET A 1 -16.51 10.01 -15.97
CA MET A 1 -15.22 10.42 -15.36
C MET A 1 -14.96 9.71 -14.02
N VAL A 2 -15.88 9.73 -13.04
CA VAL A 2 -15.69 9.05 -11.74
C VAL A 2 -15.39 7.54 -11.86
N LEU A 3 -16.09 6.84 -12.76
CA LEU A 3 -15.90 5.40 -12.96
C LEU A 3 -14.45 5.03 -13.34
N VAL A 4 -13.78 5.86 -14.15
CA VAL A 4 -12.39 5.61 -14.57
C VAL A 4 -11.46 5.63 -13.36
N PHE A 5 -11.64 6.59 -12.45
CA PHE A 5 -10.84 6.67 -11.22
C PHE A 5 -11.10 5.51 -10.27
N LEU A 6 -12.35 5.02 -10.19
CA LEU A 6 -12.69 3.85 -9.39
C LEU A 6 -12.03 2.57 -9.92
N VAL A 7 -12.10 2.37 -11.24
CA VAL A 7 -11.44 1.22 -11.90
C VAL A 7 -9.93 1.30 -11.74
N MET A 8 -9.34 2.49 -11.88
CA MET A 8 -7.90 2.69 -11.67
C MET A 8 -7.48 2.39 -10.22
N ALA A 9 -8.23 2.87 -9.23
CA ALA A 9 -7.96 2.59 -7.83
C ALA A 9 -8.04 1.08 -7.53
N PHE A 10 -9.05 0.41 -8.09
CA PHE A 10 -9.18 -1.04 -7.96
C PHE A 10 -8.00 -1.79 -8.61
N ALA A 11 -7.60 -1.39 -9.83
CA ALA A 11 -6.46 -1.98 -10.52
C ALA A 11 -5.14 -1.81 -9.75
N ILE A 12 -4.93 -0.65 -9.12
CA ILE A 12 -3.80 -0.43 -8.20
C ILE A 12 -3.86 -1.41 -7.02
N GLY A 13 -5.05 -1.63 -6.46
CA GLY A 13 -5.25 -2.63 -5.39
C GLY A 13 -4.88 -4.06 -5.82
N LEU A 14 -5.21 -4.45 -7.06
CA LEU A 14 -4.83 -5.75 -7.62
C LEU A 14 -3.31 -5.90 -7.81
N ALA A 15 -2.61 -4.80 -8.05
CA ALA A 15 -1.16 -4.81 -8.28
C ALA A 15 -0.37 -5.16 -7.01
N VAL A 16 -0.89 -4.90 -5.81
CA VAL A 16 -0.18 -5.15 -4.54
C VAL A 16 0.21 -6.62 -4.33
N PRO A 17 -0.73 -7.60 -4.37
CA PRO A 17 -0.37 -9.01 -4.22
C PRO A 17 0.52 -9.51 -5.36
N LEU A 18 0.30 -9.03 -6.59
CA LEU A 18 1.14 -9.38 -7.74
C LEU A 18 2.58 -8.89 -7.56
N GLN A 19 2.75 -7.63 -7.16
CA GLN A 19 4.07 -7.04 -6.87
C GLN A 19 4.78 -7.81 -5.75
N SER A 20 4.07 -8.16 -4.67
CA SER A 20 4.64 -8.96 -3.59
C SER A 20 5.08 -10.34 -4.08
N ALA A 21 4.30 -11.01 -4.92
CA ALA A 21 4.67 -12.30 -5.50
C ALA A 21 5.92 -12.19 -6.41
N ILE A 22 5.97 -11.18 -7.28
CA ILE A 22 7.12 -10.91 -8.16
C ILE A 22 8.38 -10.61 -7.34
N ASN A 23 8.28 -9.77 -6.31
CA ASN A 23 9.42 -9.43 -5.46
C ASN A 23 9.91 -10.62 -4.63
N ASN A 24 9.01 -11.52 -4.22
CA ASN A 24 9.41 -12.79 -3.59
C ASN A 24 10.15 -13.70 -4.58
N ALA A 25 9.66 -13.83 -5.82
CA ALA A 25 10.37 -14.58 -6.85
C ALA A 25 11.76 -13.99 -7.17
N LEU A 26 11.89 -12.66 -7.16
CA LEU A 26 13.16 -11.96 -7.30
C LEU A 26 14.10 -12.25 -6.13
N ARG A 27 13.59 -12.17 -4.89
CA ARG A 27 14.34 -12.51 -3.68
C ARG A 27 14.95 -13.91 -3.79
N ASP A 28 14.12 -14.88 -4.17
CA ASP A 28 14.51 -16.28 -4.27
C ASP A 28 15.53 -16.49 -5.41
N SER A 29 15.32 -15.86 -6.56
CA SER A 29 16.23 -15.91 -7.72
C SER A 29 17.62 -15.33 -7.42
N LEU A 30 17.67 -14.26 -6.62
CA LEU A 30 18.91 -13.61 -6.19
C LEU A 30 19.58 -14.32 -5.00
N HIS A 31 18.97 -15.38 -4.46
CA HIS A 31 19.40 -16.05 -3.22
C HIS A 31 19.69 -15.04 -2.10
N SER A 32 18.84 -14.01 -1.98
CA SER A 32 19.06 -12.83 -1.14
C SER A 32 17.92 -12.62 -0.15
N GLY A 33 18.04 -11.60 0.71
CA GLY A 33 16.97 -11.23 1.64
C GLY A 33 15.92 -10.29 1.02
N SER A 34 14.75 -10.19 1.67
CA SER A 34 13.65 -9.29 1.24
C SER A 34 14.08 -7.82 1.08
N LEU A 35 15.13 -7.38 1.79
CA LEU A 35 15.67 -6.03 1.67
C LEU A 35 16.31 -5.78 0.30
N VAL A 36 17.11 -6.72 -0.21
CA VAL A 36 17.78 -6.59 -1.51
C VAL A 36 16.73 -6.60 -2.63
N ALA A 37 15.76 -7.51 -2.57
CA ALA A 37 14.65 -7.54 -3.52
C ALA A 37 13.84 -6.24 -3.53
N ALA A 38 13.54 -5.67 -2.36
CA ALA A 38 12.85 -4.39 -2.25
C ALA A 38 13.68 -3.23 -2.85
N LEU A 39 15.00 -3.21 -2.61
CA LEU A 39 15.91 -2.21 -3.16
C LEU A 39 15.95 -2.26 -4.70
N VAL A 40 16.06 -3.46 -5.28
CA VAL A 40 16.01 -3.64 -6.75
C VAL A 40 14.65 -3.24 -7.31
N SER A 41 13.55 -3.64 -6.65
CA SER A 41 12.19 -3.26 -7.03
C SER A 41 12.00 -1.74 -7.05
N PHE A 42 12.52 -1.05 -6.02
CA PHE A 42 12.51 0.41 -5.95
C PHE A 42 13.35 1.08 -7.04
N ALA A 43 14.53 0.54 -7.33
CA ALA A 43 15.39 1.06 -8.39
C ALA A 43 14.70 0.95 -9.76
N VAL A 44 14.13 -0.21 -10.08
CA VAL A 44 13.38 -0.43 -11.33
C VAL A 44 12.15 0.48 -11.38
N GLY A 45 11.39 0.59 -10.29
CA GLY A 45 10.23 1.49 -10.20
C GLY A 45 10.61 2.97 -10.39
N THR A 46 11.74 3.40 -9.82
CA THR A 46 12.25 4.77 -9.98
C THR A 46 12.62 5.04 -11.44
N LEU A 47 13.32 4.11 -12.10
CA LEU A 47 13.66 4.23 -13.53
C LEU A 47 12.40 4.27 -14.41
N ALA A 48 11.40 3.45 -14.11
CA ALA A 48 10.12 3.49 -14.81
C ALA A 48 9.41 4.84 -14.64
N LEU A 49 9.38 5.40 -13.43
CA LEU A 49 8.80 6.72 -13.17
C LEU A 49 9.57 7.83 -13.88
N LEU A 50 10.90 7.78 -13.94
CA LEU A 50 11.71 8.73 -14.70
C LEU A 50 11.38 8.69 -16.20
N LEU A 51 11.28 7.49 -16.78
CA LEU A 51 10.93 7.32 -18.18
C LEU A 51 9.53 7.86 -18.48
N VAL A 52 8.53 7.48 -17.69
CA VAL A 52 7.14 7.95 -17.86
C VAL A 52 7.06 9.47 -17.69
N SER A 53 7.79 10.04 -16.71
CA SER A 53 7.82 11.50 -16.50
C SER A 53 8.44 12.23 -17.68
N ALA A 54 9.51 11.70 -18.27
CA ALA A 54 10.15 12.25 -19.45
C ALA A 54 9.22 12.19 -20.68
N LEU A 55 8.57 11.05 -20.91
CA LEU A 55 7.62 10.88 -22.02
C LEU A 55 6.36 11.75 -21.86
N ALA A 56 5.93 12.00 -20.63
CA ALA A 56 4.83 12.90 -20.32
C ALA A 56 5.20 14.39 -20.38
N GLY A 57 6.46 14.72 -20.66
CA GLY A 57 6.94 16.11 -20.73
C GLY A 57 6.92 16.84 -19.39
N GLN A 58 7.00 16.11 -18.26
CA GLN A 58 6.99 16.73 -16.93
C GLN A 58 8.24 17.60 -16.73
N PRO A 59 8.11 18.82 -16.18
CA PRO A 59 9.22 19.75 -16.07
C PRO A 59 10.16 19.34 -14.94
N PHE A 60 11.26 18.67 -15.28
CA PHE A 60 12.32 18.35 -14.31
C PHE A 60 12.98 19.59 -13.69
N ALA A 61 12.81 20.77 -14.28
CA ALA A 61 13.21 22.04 -13.67
C ALA A 61 12.54 22.29 -12.30
N ALA A 62 11.36 21.71 -12.05
CA ALA A 62 10.67 21.79 -10.76
C ALA A 62 11.47 21.18 -9.60
N LEU A 63 12.43 20.28 -9.89
CA LEU A 63 13.32 19.70 -8.88
C LEU A 63 14.22 20.76 -8.22
N GLY A 64 14.40 21.94 -8.81
CA GLY A 64 15.08 23.06 -8.15
C GLY A 64 14.39 23.53 -6.86
N GLY A 65 13.12 23.17 -6.65
CA GLY A 65 12.37 23.44 -5.42
C GLY A 65 12.65 22.47 -4.27
N LEU A 66 13.38 21.37 -4.48
CA LEU A 66 13.63 20.34 -3.47
C LEU A 66 14.27 20.87 -2.17
N PRO A 67 15.19 21.85 -2.17
CA PRO A 67 15.71 22.41 -0.92
C PRO A 67 14.66 23.12 -0.04
N ARG A 68 13.48 23.43 -0.59
CA ARG A 68 12.41 24.18 0.08
C ARG A 68 11.27 23.28 0.58
N VAL A 69 11.25 22.00 0.22
CA VAL A 69 10.21 21.08 0.72
C VAL A 69 10.44 20.73 2.19
N ALA A 70 9.34 20.57 2.94
CA ALA A 70 9.38 20.21 4.34
C ALA A 70 9.91 18.78 4.53
N TRP A 71 10.62 18.54 5.64
CA TRP A 71 11.28 17.26 5.93
C TRP A 71 10.33 16.04 5.85
N TRP A 72 9.06 16.22 6.26
CA TRP A 72 8.07 15.14 6.25
C TRP A 72 7.65 14.72 4.84
N GLN A 73 7.81 15.58 3.83
CA GLN A 73 7.47 15.25 2.44
C GLN A 73 8.39 14.17 1.88
N TRP A 74 9.61 14.06 2.42
CA TRP A 74 10.58 13.00 2.07
C TRP A 74 10.18 11.63 2.63
N LEU A 75 9.31 11.58 3.64
CA LEU A 75 8.84 10.32 4.21
C LEU A 75 8.01 9.50 3.22
N GLY A 76 7.47 10.11 2.16
CA GLY A 76 6.74 9.36 1.13
C GLY A 76 7.57 8.23 0.52
N GLY A 77 8.83 8.51 0.18
CA GLY A 77 9.75 7.49 -0.34
C GLY A 77 10.09 6.41 0.70
N VAL A 78 10.32 6.82 1.95
CA VAL A 78 10.62 5.90 3.06
C VAL A 78 9.46 4.97 3.35
N LEU A 79 8.22 5.49 3.39
CA LEU A 79 7.01 4.70 3.60
C LEU A 79 6.74 3.74 2.44
N GLY A 80 7.02 4.16 1.20
CA GLY A 80 6.97 3.27 0.04
C GLY A 80 7.98 2.13 0.16
N ALA A 81 9.23 2.43 0.51
CA ALA A 81 10.29 1.42 0.70
C ALA A 81 9.92 0.42 1.79
N PHE A 82 9.41 0.93 2.92
CA PHE A 82 8.88 0.11 4.00
C PHE A 82 7.72 -0.78 3.54
N PHE A 83 6.81 -0.26 2.72
CA PHE A 83 5.67 -1.02 2.20
C PHE A 83 6.12 -2.17 1.29
N VAL A 84 7.02 -1.93 0.33
CA VAL A 84 7.52 -2.96 -0.59
C VAL A 84 8.35 -4.01 0.16
N PHE A 85 9.23 -3.58 1.07
CA PHE A 85 9.96 -4.48 1.95
C PHE A 85 9.01 -5.34 2.79
N GLY A 86 8.06 -4.71 3.47
CA GLY A 86 7.12 -5.35 4.38
C GLY A 86 6.24 -6.37 3.65
N THR A 87 5.66 -6.00 2.51
CA THR A 87 4.85 -6.92 1.70
C THR A 87 5.65 -8.10 1.16
N THR A 88 6.91 -7.90 0.76
CA THR A 88 7.80 -8.97 0.32
C THR A 88 8.17 -9.89 1.49
N MET A 89 8.42 -9.34 2.68
CA MET A 89 8.75 -10.12 3.88
C MET A 89 7.55 -10.90 4.43
N LEU A 90 6.35 -10.30 4.44
CA LEU A 90 5.16 -10.84 5.10
C LEU A 90 4.44 -11.89 4.25
N ALA A 91 4.34 -11.71 2.93
CA ALA A 91 3.60 -12.62 2.07
C ALA A 91 3.94 -14.12 2.25
N PRO A 92 5.21 -14.55 2.31
CA PRO A 92 5.54 -15.96 2.52
C PRO A 92 5.35 -16.44 3.97
N ARG A 93 5.20 -15.52 4.93
CA ARG A 93 5.08 -15.85 6.37
C ARG A 93 3.63 -16.02 6.80
N ILE A 94 2.75 -15.14 6.33
CA ILE A 94 1.34 -15.11 6.74
C ILE A 94 0.36 -15.38 5.59
N GLY A 95 0.85 -15.49 4.36
CA GLY A 95 0.03 -15.65 3.16
C GLY A 95 -0.48 -14.32 2.59
N LEU A 96 -0.76 -14.31 1.28
CA LEU A 96 -1.19 -13.10 0.56
C LEU A 96 -2.55 -12.58 1.03
N ALA A 97 -3.52 -13.46 1.30
CA ALA A 97 -4.87 -13.07 1.72
C ALA A 97 -4.86 -12.37 3.09
N ALA A 98 -4.18 -12.96 4.08
CA ALA A 98 -3.96 -12.37 5.40
C ALA A 98 -3.25 -11.01 5.29
N MET A 99 -2.16 -10.95 4.53
CA MET A 99 -1.38 -9.73 4.34
C MET A 99 -2.22 -8.60 3.72
N VAL A 100 -2.90 -8.84 2.60
CA VAL A 100 -3.68 -7.81 1.90
C VAL A 100 -4.86 -7.36 2.75
N SER A 101 -5.57 -8.28 3.40
CA SER A 101 -6.71 -7.92 4.25
C SER A 101 -6.31 -7.00 5.42
N LEU A 102 -5.18 -7.29 6.09
CA LEU A 102 -4.66 -6.46 7.17
C LEU A 102 -4.13 -5.10 6.67
N ILE A 103 -3.47 -5.06 5.51
CA ILE A 103 -3.02 -3.81 4.89
C ILE A 103 -4.21 -2.91 4.58
N VAL A 104 -5.24 -3.43 3.92
CA VAL A 104 -6.44 -2.66 3.56
C VAL A 104 -7.16 -2.17 4.82
N ALA A 105 -7.29 -3.01 5.85
CA ALA A 105 -7.81 -2.60 7.14
C ALA A 105 -7.04 -1.41 7.76
N GLY A 106 -5.70 -1.50 7.79
CA GLY A 106 -4.84 -0.42 8.28
C GLY A 106 -4.95 0.87 7.45
N GLN A 107 -5.00 0.75 6.12
CA GLN A 107 -5.18 1.87 5.20
C GLN A 107 -6.51 2.58 5.42
N VAL A 108 -7.59 1.83 5.63
CA VAL A 108 -8.91 2.40 5.93
C VAL A 108 -8.90 3.14 7.26
N CYS A 109 -8.38 2.54 8.33
CA CYS A 109 -8.25 3.20 9.64
C CYS A 109 -7.44 4.50 9.54
N SER A 110 -6.29 4.46 8.86
CA SER A 110 -5.46 5.64 8.62
C SER A 110 -6.24 6.70 7.82
N SER A 111 -6.96 6.30 6.77
CA SER A 111 -7.73 7.25 5.94
C SER A 111 -8.79 8.02 6.73
N LEU A 112 -9.45 7.37 7.70
CA LEU A 112 -10.44 8.01 8.55
C LEU A 112 -9.82 9.03 9.51
N ILE A 113 -8.63 8.73 10.05
CA ILE A 113 -7.89 9.65 10.91
C ILE A 113 -7.47 10.88 10.10
N PHE A 114 -6.89 10.67 8.91
CA PHE A 114 -6.45 11.76 8.04
C PHE A 114 -7.62 12.65 7.60
N ASP A 115 -8.74 12.05 7.19
CA ASP A 115 -9.93 12.79 6.79
C ASP A 115 -10.55 13.58 7.95
N ARG A 116 -10.59 13.02 9.17
CA ARG A 116 -11.20 13.67 10.33
C ARG A 116 -10.40 14.85 10.85
N PHE A 117 -9.07 14.76 10.82
CA PHE A 117 -8.20 15.78 11.39
C PHE A 117 -7.54 16.68 10.35
N GLY A 118 -7.84 16.50 9.05
CA GLY A 118 -7.24 17.29 7.97
C GLY A 118 -5.71 17.19 7.94
N LEU A 119 -5.16 16.04 8.34
CA LEU A 119 -3.71 15.88 8.52
C LEU A 119 -2.97 16.12 7.19
N LEU A 120 -1.78 16.69 7.28
CA LEU A 120 -0.91 17.03 6.13
C LEU A 120 -1.56 18.00 5.12
N GLY A 121 -2.49 18.84 5.57
CA GLY A 121 -3.15 19.83 4.73
C GLY A 121 -4.24 19.25 3.82
N LEU A 122 -4.69 18.02 4.11
CA LEU A 122 -5.86 17.45 3.46
C LEU A 122 -7.13 18.20 3.88
N PRO A 123 -8.12 18.35 2.96
CA PRO A 123 -9.42 18.89 3.33
C PRO A 123 -10.05 18.07 4.46
N GLU A 124 -10.46 18.72 5.54
CA GLU A 124 -11.20 18.05 6.61
C GLU A 124 -12.55 17.57 6.05
N ARG A 125 -12.82 16.28 6.21
CA ARG A 125 -14.08 15.66 5.77
C ARG A 125 -14.82 15.11 6.97
N GLY A 126 -16.10 15.45 7.05
CA GLY A 126 -17.00 14.87 8.04
C GLY A 126 -17.01 13.33 7.95
N LEU A 127 -16.86 12.68 9.10
CA LEU A 127 -17.04 11.23 9.22
C LEU A 127 -18.53 10.92 9.32
N SER A 128 -19.12 10.43 8.22
CA SER A 128 -20.50 9.95 8.26
C SER A 128 -20.58 8.56 8.91
N TRP A 129 -21.69 8.27 9.60
CA TRP A 129 -21.94 6.95 10.19
C TRP A 129 -21.86 5.82 9.16
N VAL A 130 -22.23 6.10 7.91
CA VAL A 130 -22.13 5.13 6.80
C VAL A 130 -20.68 4.77 6.50
N ARG A 131 -19.76 5.75 6.48
CA ARG A 131 -18.33 5.50 6.26
C ARG A 131 -17.70 4.70 7.40
N ILE A 132 -18.09 5.02 8.64
CA ILE A 132 -17.65 4.28 9.83
C ILE A 132 -18.14 2.83 9.76
N GLY A 133 -19.41 2.62 9.39
CA GLY A 133 -19.96 1.28 9.17
C GLY A 133 -19.23 0.50 8.08
N GLY A 134 -18.93 1.13 6.93
CA GLY A 134 -18.15 0.51 5.86
C GLY A 134 -16.74 0.11 6.31
N ALA A 135 -16.06 0.97 7.08
CA ALA A 135 -14.76 0.64 7.66
C ALA A 135 -14.84 -0.52 8.65
N ALA A 136 -15.88 -0.55 9.49
CA ALA A 136 -16.11 -1.66 10.42
C ALA A 136 -16.30 -2.99 9.68
N LEU A 137 -17.01 -3.00 8.54
CA LEU A 137 -17.17 -4.20 7.71
C LEU A 137 -15.84 -4.68 7.11
N ILE A 138 -14.98 -3.75 6.66
CA ILE A 138 -13.64 -4.10 6.16
C ILE A 138 -12.78 -4.71 7.28
N LEU A 139 -12.82 -4.12 8.47
CA LEU A 139 -12.11 -4.64 9.65
C LEU A 139 -12.61 -6.03 10.05
N LEU A 140 -13.93 -6.21 10.07
CA LEU A 140 -14.54 -7.51 10.34
C LEU A 140 -14.12 -8.54 9.28
N GLY A 141 -14.13 -8.15 8.00
CA GLY A 141 -13.64 -8.99 6.91
C GLY A 141 -12.18 -9.42 7.11
N ALA A 142 -11.31 -8.49 7.51
CA ALA A 142 -9.92 -8.83 7.83
C ALA A 142 -9.81 -9.82 9.00
N VAL A 143 -10.59 -9.62 10.08
CA VAL A 143 -10.64 -10.56 11.20
C VAL A 143 -11.08 -11.95 10.74
N LEU A 144 -12.15 -12.03 9.93
CA LEU A 144 -12.65 -13.30 9.41
C LEU A 144 -11.62 -14.03 8.53
N VAL A 145 -10.94 -13.31 7.64
CA VAL A 145 -9.87 -13.88 6.79
C VAL A 145 -8.73 -14.47 7.61
N ASN A 146 -8.41 -13.86 8.75
CA ASN A 146 -7.24 -14.26 9.54
C ASN A 146 -7.56 -15.30 10.64
N PHE A 147 -8.80 -15.33 11.15
CA PHE A 147 -9.17 -16.16 12.31
C PHE A 147 -10.37 -17.09 12.07
N GLY A 148 -11.12 -16.91 10.97
CA GLY A 148 -12.35 -17.65 10.70
C GLY A 148 -12.16 -19.17 10.71
N ASP A 149 -11.11 -19.66 10.04
CA ASP A 149 -10.83 -21.10 9.96
C ASP A 149 -10.54 -21.71 11.34
N ARG A 150 -9.86 -20.97 12.22
CA ARG A 150 -9.58 -21.42 13.60
C ARG A 150 -10.85 -21.51 14.43
N TRP A 151 -11.79 -20.59 14.26
CA TRP A 151 -13.07 -20.61 14.96
C TRP A 151 -13.96 -21.75 14.52
N LEU A 152 -13.88 -22.13 13.24
CA LEU A 152 -14.60 -23.29 12.71
C LEU A 152 -13.96 -24.60 13.18
N ALA A 153 -12.62 -24.68 13.18
CA ALA A 153 -11.90 -25.86 13.66
C ALA A 153 -12.05 -26.10 15.18
N GLY A 154 -12.18 -25.03 15.97
CA GLY A 154 -12.43 -25.13 17.42
C GLY A 154 -13.86 -25.53 17.82
N ARG A 155 -14.76 -25.75 16.85
CA ARG A 155 -16.13 -26.24 17.08
C ARG A 155 -16.29 -27.74 16.79
N THR A 156 -15.25 -28.42 16.34
CA THR A 156 -15.26 -29.85 15.99
C THR A 156 -14.52 -30.75 16.98
N SER A 157 -14.22 -30.25 18.19
CA SER A 157 -13.64 -31.01 19.31
C SER A 157 -14.52 -30.87 20.55
#